data_AF-T1CAR4-F1
#
_entry.id   AF-T1CAR4-F1
#
_cell.length_a   1.000
_cell.length_b   1.000
_cell.length_c   1.000
_cell.angle_alpha   90.00
_cell.angle_beta   90.00
_cell.angle_gamma   90.00
#
_symmetry.space_group_name_H-M   'P 1'
#
loop_
_entity.id
_entity.type
_entity.pdbx_description
1 polymer ?
#
loop_
_entity_poly.entity_id
_entity_poly.type
_entity_poly.pdbx_seq_one_letter_code
_entity_poly.pdbx_strand_id
1 'polypeptide(L)'
;MVPGQFLPALGETDLDALFRQGLVQGLGHVRRWRDEKLDINLSINLAPSSLAHPDCARWIEEALREAQVSPRHLTLELLESQALEAAAVDEAIARLASA
;
A
#
# COMPACT_ATOMS: atom_id res chain seq x y z
N MET A 1 -2.81 -19.50 10.25
CA MET A 1 -3.79 -19.18 9.19
C MET A 1 -3.04 -18.54 8.04
N VAL A 2 -3.29 -18.95 6.81
CA VAL A 2 -2.61 -18.37 5.62
C VAL A 2 -3.44 -17.23 5.02
N PRO A 3 -2.85 -16.29 4.25
CA PRO A 3 -3.59 -15.18 3.62
C PRO A 3 -4.87 -15.61 2.89
N GLY A 4 -4.80 -16.68 2.09
CA GLY A 4 -5.98 -17.19 1.36
C GLY A 4 -7.13 -17.70 2.24
N GLN A 5 -6.93 -17.90 3.55
CA GLN A 5 -7.99 -18.32 4.47
C GLN A 5 -8.73 -17.14 5.11
N PHE A 6 -8.10 -15.98 5.23
CA PHE A 6 -8.72 -14.82 5.90
C PHE A 6 -9.05 -13.67 4.96
N LEU A 7 -8.28 -13.46 3.90
CA LEU A 7 -8.50 -12.35 2.96
C LEU A 7 -9.92 -12.36 2.35
N PRO A 8 -10.52 -13.51 1.97
CA PRO A 8 -11.89 -13.53 1.45
C PRO A 8 -12.97 -13.16 2.48
N ALA A 9 -12.65 -13.16 3.77
CA ALA A 9 -13.57 -12.82 4.85
C ALA A 9 -13.52 -11.33 5.23
N LEU A 10 -12.57 -10.56 4.68
CA LEU A 10 -12.40 -9.14 4.97
C LEU A 10 -13.26 -8.29 4.03
N GLY A 11 -13.95 -7.29 4.59
CA GLY A 11 -14.60 -6.25 3.81
C GLY A 11 -13.62 -5.17 3.34
N GLU A 12 -14.07 -4.21 2.53
CA GLU A 12 -13.24 -3.11 2.03
C GLU A 12 -12.58 -2.30 3.16
N THR A 13 -13.34 -1.95 4.21
CA THR A 13 -12.79 -1.22 5.36
C THR A 13 -11.74 -2.02 6.13
N ASP A 14 -11.89 -3.35 6.20
CA ASP A 14 -10.90 -4.23 6.83
C ASP A 14 -9.63 -4.32 5.99
N LEU A 15 -9.76 -4.35 4.66
CA LEU A 15 -8.64 -4.32 3.72
C LEU A 15 -7.89 -2.99 3.79
N ASP A 16 -8.60 -1.85 3.91
CA ASP A 16 -7.98 -0.53 4.12
C ASP A 16 -7.22 -0.47 5.45
N ALA A 17 -7.79 -1.03 6.51
CA ALA A 17 -7.12 -1.12 7.81
C ALA A 17 -5.87 -2.01 7.73
N LEU A 18 -5.99 -3.18 7.10
CA LEU A 18 -4.89 -4.13 6.91
C LEU A 18 -3.75 -3.52 6.08
N PHE A 19 -4.08 -2.84 4.98
CA PHE A 19 -3.11 -2.15 4.14
C PHE A 19 -2.36 -1.08 4.92
N ARG A 20 -3.08 -0.18 5.62
CA ARG A 20 -2.45 0.90 6.40
C ARG A 20 -1.55 0.35 7.52
N GLN A 21 -1.99 -0.69 8.22
CA GLN A 21 -1.19 -1.34 9.25
C GLN A 21 0.07 -1.97 8.68
N GLY A 22 -0.03 -2.67 7.53
CA GLY A 22 1.12 -3.26 6.85
C GLY A 22 2.09 -2.21 6.33
N LEU A 23 1.58 -1.11 5.79
CA LEU A 23 2.38 -0.01 5.24
C LEU A 23 3.24 0.64 6.33
N VAL A 24 2.63 1.01 7.46
CA VAL A 24 3.35 1.62 8.59
C VAL A 24 4.44 0.68 9.12
N GLN A 25 4.12 -0.61 9.31
CA GLN A 25 5.08 -1.60 9.79
C GLN A 25 6.24 -1.81 8.81
N GLY A 26 5.93 -1.98 7.53
CA GLY A 26 6.93 -2.20 6.48
C GLY A 26 7.85 -1.00 6.29
N LEU A 27 7.31 0.22 6.27
CA LEU A 27 8.12 1.43 6.16
C LEU A 27 9.01 1.63 7.39
N GLY A 28 8.55 1.24 8.58
CA GLY A 28 9.38 1.18 9.78
C GLY A 28 10.59 0.25 9.62
N HIS A 29 10.42 -0.90 8.94
CA HIS A 29 11.53 -1.81 8.62
C HIS A 29 12.49 -1.20 7.59
N VAL A 30 11.96 -0.59 6.52
CA VAL A 30 12.78 0.12 5.53
C VAL A 30 13.62 1.20 6.21
N ARG A 31 13.04 1.99 7.12
CA ARG A 31 13.78 3.01 7.87
C ARG A 31 14.93 2.39 8.67
N ARG A 32 14.64 1.33 9.44
CA ARG A 32 15.65 0.63 10.23
C ARG A 32 16.80 0.09 9.36
N TRP A 33 16.48 -0.54 8.24
CA TRP A 33 17.50 -1.07 7.33
C TRP A 33 18.36 0.03 6.72
N ARG A 34 17.78 1.21 6.43
CA ARG A 34 18.56 2.36 5.97
C ARG A 34 19.52 2.89 7.01
N ASP A 35 19.11 2.92 8.28
CA ASP A 35 20.00 3.30 9.39
C ASP A 35 21.18 2.31 9.52
N GLU A 36 20.97 1.06 9.11
CA GLU A 36 21.99 0.00 9.00
C GLU A 36 22.78 0.02 7.67
N LYS A 37 22.55 1.04 6.81
CA LYS A 37 23.16 1.19 5.46
C LYS A 37 22.77 0.09 4.46
N LEU A 38 21.63 -0.56 4.66
CA LEU A 38 21.03 -1.49 3.70
C LEU A 38 20.01 -0.75 2.83
N ASP A 39 20.09 -0.95 1.52
CA ASP A 39 19.18 -0.36 0.54
C ASP A 39 18.14 -1.40 0.08
N ILE A 40 17.06 -1.54 0.85
CA ILE A 40 16.02 -2.54 0.65
C ILE A 40 14.69 -1.83 0.38
N ASN A 41 13.99 -2.28 -0.66
CA ASN A 41 12.68 -1.77 -1.04
C ASN A 41 11.56 -2.62 -0.42
N LEU A 42 10.43 -1.97 -0.15
CA LEU A 42 9.18 -2.60 0.29
C LEU A 42 8.22 -2.73 -0.89
N SER A 43 7.82 -3.97 -1.20
CA SER A 43 6.61 -4.25 -1.97
C SER A 43 5.47 -4.57 -1.01
N ILE A 44 4.30 -3.95 -1.19
CA ILE A 44 3.11 -4.24 -0.41
C ILE A 44 1.88 -4.41 -1.30
N ASN A 45 1.06 -5.41 -0.98
CA ASN A 45 -0.19 -5.65 -1.67
C ASN A 45 -1.21 -4.55 -1.38
N LEU A 46 -1.89 -4.08 -2.41
CA LEU A 46 -2.96 -3.08 -2.37
C LEU A 46 -4.21 -3.68 -3.04
N ALA A 47 -5.32 -3.68 -2.32
CA ALA A 47 -6.61 -4.05 -2.91
C ALA A 47 -7.07 -2.97 -3.90
N PRO A 48 -7.68 -3.33 -5.04
CA PRO A 48 -8.24 -2.36 -5.98
C PRO A 48 -9.29 -1.43 -5.35
N SER A 49 -10.08 -1.92 -4.39
CA SER A 49 -11.02 -1.09 -3.62
C SER A 49 -10.28 -0.02 -2.79
N SER A 50 -9.20 -0.41 -2.11
CA SER A 50 -8.32 0.53 -1.39
C SER A 50 -7.63 1.52 -2.33
N LEU A 51 -7.22 1.10 -3.53
CA LEU A 51 -6.67 2.01 -4.55
C LEU A 51 -7.72 3.06 -4.99
N ALA A 52 -8.97 2.63 -5.17
CA ALA A 52 -10.06 3.52 -5.56
C ALA A 52 -10.45 4.50 -4.44
N HIS A 53 -10.19 4.15 -3.18
CA HIS A 53 -10.52 4.98 -2.02
C HIS A 53 -9.94 6.39 -2.11
N PRO A 54 -10.72 7.47 -1.90
CA PRO A 54 -10.27 8.86 -2.08
C PRO A 54 -9.06 9.25 -1.22
N ASP A 55 -8.96 8.70 0.00
CA ASP A 55 -7.86 8.96 0.93
C ASP A 55 -6.59 8.12 0.69
N CYS A 56 -6.57 7.21 -0.30
CA CYS A 56 -5.48 6.26 -0.46
C CYS A 56 -4.11 6.94 -0.61
N ALA A 57 -4.03 7.95 -1.49
CA ALA A 57 -2.81 8.74 -1.69
C ALA A 57 -2.35 9.41 -0.40
N ARG A 58 -3.28 10.04 0.32
CA ARG A 58 -3.02 10.70 1.60
C ARG A 58 -2.45 9.72 2.63
N TRP A 59 -3.01 8.52 2.77
CA TRP A 59 -2.48 7.51 3.69
C TRP A 59 -1.03 7.11 3.36
N ILE A 60 -0.72 6.97 2.07
CA ILE A 60 0.62 6.60 1.60
C ILE A 60 1.63 7.72 1.87
N GLU A 61 1.28 8.96 1.52
CA GLU A 61 2.10 10.14 1.77
C GLU A 61 2.37 10.35 3.27
N GLU A 62 1.33 10.25 4.09
CA GLU A 62 1.44 10.38 5.55
C GLU A 62 2.42 9.34 6.11
N ALA A 63 2.24 8.06 5.74
CA ALA A 63 3.10 6.98 6.22
C ALA A 63 4.56 7.12 5.75
N LEU A 64 4.80 7.49 4.49
CA LEU A 64 6.15 7.75 3.94
C LEU A 64 6.83 8.92 4.65
N ARG A 65 6.10 10.01 4.88
CA ARG A 65 6.59 11.21 5.57
C ARG A 65 6.96 10.90 7.02
N GLU A 66 6.09 10.19 7.75
CA GLU A 66 6.31 9.81 9.14
C GLU A 66 7.51 8.86 9.30
N ALA A 67 7.66 7.89 8.39
CA ALA A 67 8.80 6.98 8.38
C ALA A 67 10.10 7.63 7.85
N GLN A 68 10.02 8.84 7.28
CA GLN A 68 11.11 9.51 6.57
C GLN A 68 11.72 8.64 5.46
N VAL A 69 10.86 7.94 4.71
CA VAL A 69 11.24 7.06 3.60
C VAL A 69 10.87 7.71 2.28
N SER A 70 11.81 7.72 1.32
CA SER A 70 11.52 8.22 -0.03
C SER A 70 10.55 7.27 -0.77
N PRO A 71 9.57 7.80 -1.52
CA PRO A 71 8.61 6.98 -2.28
C PRO A 71 9.25 5.92 -3.18
N ARG A 72 10.47 6.15 -3.68
CA ARG A 72 11.22 5.21 -4.53
C ARG A 72 11.50 3.85 -3.87
N HIS A 73 11.38 3.75 -2.56
CA HIS A 73 11.57 2.50 -1.80
C HIS A 73 10.26 1.75 -1.55
N LEU A 74 9.13 2.24 -2.06
CA LEU A 74 7.83 1.62 -1.94
C LEU A 74 7.32 1.21 -3.32
N THR A 75 6.86 -0.03 -3.44
CA THR A 75 6.13 -0.56 -4.59
C THR A 75 4.77 -1.04 -4.11
N LEU A 76 3.70 -0.60 -4.79
CA LEU A 76 2.33 -1.03 -4.52
C LEU A 76 1.97 -2.11 -5.54
N GLU A 77 1.61 -3.30 -5.06
CA GLU A 77 1.27 -4.45 -5.89
C GLU A 77 -0.24 -4.66 -5.86
N LEU A 78 -0.90 -4.52 -7.02
CA LEU A 78 -2.34 -4.72 -7.09
C LEU A 78 -2.70 -6.20 -7.03
N LEU A 79 -3.64 -6.56 -6.15
CA LEU A 79 -4.13 -7.93 -6.05
C LEU A 79 -4.99 -8.28 -7.28
N GLU A 80 -4.53 -9.26 -8.08
CA GLU A 80 -5.22 -9.73 -9.29
C GLU A 80 -6.61 -10.35 -9.02
N SER A 81 -6.85 -10.82 -7.79
CA SER A 81 -8.07 -11.55 -7.43
C SER A 81 -9.30 -10.67 -7.22
N GLN A 82 -9.17 -9.35 -7.31
CA GLN A 82 -10.28 -8.41 -7.12
C GLN A 82 -10.45 -7.61 -8.41
N ALA A 83 -11.66 -7.63 -8.98
CA ALA A 83 -11.95 -6.93 -10.22
C ALA A 83 -12.40 -5.50 -9.93
N LEU A 84 -11.63 -4.53 -10.41
CA LEU A 84 -12.07 -3.15 -10.64
C LEU A 84 -12.04 -2.90 -12.15
N GLU A 85 -12.89 -2.02 -12.66
CA GLU A 85 -12.81 -1.63 -14.07
C GLU A 85 -11.44 -1.00 -14.38
N ALA A 86 -10.82 -1.40 -15.48
CA ALA A 86 -9.48 -0.93 -15.86
C ALA A 86 -9.36 0.60 -15.88
N ALA A 87 -10.40 1.30 -16.35
CA ALA A 87 -10.44 2.76 -16.38
C ALA A 87 -10.38 3.40 -14.98
N ALA A 88 -11.04 2.79 -13.99
CA ALA A 88 -11.01 3.27 -12.60
C ALA A 88 -9.64 3.02 -11.95
N VAL A 89 -8.95 1.94 -12.34
CA VAL A 89 -7.57 1.68 -11.92
C VAL A 89 -6.63 2.75 -12.49
N ASP A 90 -6.73 3.05 -13.78
CA ASP A 90 -5.90 4.05 -14.44
C ASP A 90 -6.08 5.45 -13.83
N GLU A 91 -7.32 5.85 -13.55
CA GLU A 91 -7.61 7.12 -12.87
C GLU A 91 -6.98 7.15 -11.47
N ALA A 92 -7.13 6.07 -10.70
CA ALA A 92 -6.57 6.00 -9.37
C ALA A 92 -5.04 6.01 -9.35
N ILE A 93 -4.39 5.36 -10.32
CA ILE A 93 -2.94 5.43 -10.53
C ILE A 93 -2.52 6.87 -10.86
N ALA A 94 -3.26 7.56 -11.74
CA ALA A 94 -2.96 8.95 -12.10
C ALA A 94 -3.05 9.89 -10.88
N ARG A 95 -3.99 9.65 -9.96
CA ARG A 95 -4.08 10.40 -8.68
C ARG A 95 -2.86 10.16 -7.80
N LEU A 96 -2.38 8.92 -7.70
CA LEU A 96 -1.19 8.61 -6.90
C LEU A 96 0.09 9.18 -7.50
N ALA A 97 0.21 9.21 -8.82
CA ALA A 97 1.39 9.75 -9.51
C ALA A 97 1.46 11.29 -9.50
N SER A 98 0.36 11.96 -9.17
CA SER A 98 0.27 13.43 -9.15
C SER A 98 0.26 14.05 -7.74
N ALA A 99 0.28 13.20 -6.71
CA ALA A 99 0.36 13.60 -5.31
C ALA A 99 1.82 13.58 -4.81
#